data_AF-A0A0D0RZB9-F1
#
_entry.id   AF-A0A0D0RZB9-F1
#
_cell.length_a   1.000
_cell.length_b   1.000
_cell.length_c   1.000
_cell.angle_alpha   90.00
_cell.angle_beta   90.00
_cell.angle_gamma   90.00
#
_symmetry.space_group_name_H-M   'P 1'
#
loop_
_entity.id
_entity.type
_entity.pdbx_description
1 polymer ?
#
loop_
_entity_poly.entity_id
_entity_poly.type
_entity_poly.pdbx_seq_one_letter_code
_entity_poly.pdbx_strand_id
1 'polypeptide(L)'
;MDFLTEEAVYKKTPQQLTALLYEGLIDSLEEAIENTKKSNYIHANKRLQKANDILRRLGVGLNYDAGIIAHQLDALYNYMAERLIEANMKKDVAMMQEVLTIAKDIANAWNEALKKQPTINTAAKKAATYEQFIMTE
;
A
#
# COMPACT_ATOMS: atom_id res chain seq x y z
N MET A 1 3.95 17.17 8.24
CA MET A 1 4.45 16.01 7.47
C MET A 1 5.95 16.03 7.61
N ASP A 2 6.51 15.11 8.39
CA ASP A 2 7.95 14.88 8.37
C ASP A 2 8.36 14.68 6.91
N PHE A 3 9.23 15.55 6.41
CA PHE A 3 9.83 15.36 5.10
C PHE A 3 10.48 13.97 5.15
N LEU A 4 10.00 13.05 4.31
CA LEU A 4 10.58 11.72 4.14
C LEU A 4 11.98 11.91 3.54
N THR A 5 12.97 12.23 4.37
CA THR A 5 14.37 12.30 3.95
C THR A 5 14.80 10.91 3.48
N GLU A 6 15.75 10.83 2.55
CA GLU A 6 16.26 9.55 2.06
C GLU A 6 16.71 8.66 3.24
N GLU A 7 17.38 9.25 4.24
CA GLU A 7 17.76 8.58 5.48
C GLU A 7 16.59 8.00 6.28
N ALA A 8 15.44 8.68 6.31
CA ALA A 8 14.24 8.21 6.98
C ALA A 8 13.57 7.05 6.24
N VAL A 9 13.71 6.98 4.91
CA VAL A 9 13.24 5.86 4.09
C VAL A 9 14.09 4.61 4.34
N TYR A 10 15.42 4.75 4.40
CA TYR A 10 16.33 3.63 4.65
C TYR A 10 16.13 2.94 6.01
N LYS A 11 15.56 3.64 6.99
CA LYS A 11 15.29 3.10 8.33
C LYS A 11 13.95 2.35 8.44
N LYS A 12 13.10 2.38 7.40
CA LYS A 12 11.77 1.75 7.42
C LYS A 12 11.84 0.28 7.06
N THR A 13 11.02 -0.51 7.73
CA THR A 13 10.83 -1.92 7.37
C THR A 13 10.06 -2.02 6.04
N PRO A 14 10.17 -3.15 5.30
CA PRO A 14 9.39 -3.36 4.08
C PRO A 14 7.89 -3.13 4.28
N GLN A 15 7.34 -3.55 5.42
CA GLN A 15 5.92 -3.39 5.73
C GLN A 15 5.54 -1.93 6.00
N GLN A 16 6.45 -1.14 6.59
CA GLN A 16 6.26 0.31 6.75
C GLN A 16 6.36 1.05 5.42
N LEU A 17 7.20 0.59 4.49
CA LEU A 17 7.26 1.14 3.13
C LEU A 17 5.95 0.86 2.37
N THR A 18 5.38 -0.33 2.50
CA THR A 18 4.05 -0.63 1.94
C THR A 18 2.96 0.27 2.52
N ALA A 19 2.99 0.54 3.84
CA ALA A 19 2.06 1.48 4.47
C ALA A 19 2.16 2.90 3.87
N LEU A 20 3.39 3.39 3.64
CA LEU A 20 3.61 4.68 2.97
C LEU A 20 3.11 4.71 1.52
N LEU A 21 3.20 3.57 0.80
CA LEU A 21 2.64 3.49 -0.55
C LEU A 21 1.11 3.65 -0.51
N TYR A 22 0.43 3.04 0.44
CA TYR A 22 -1.01 3.24 0.60
C TYR A 22 -1.38 4.68 0.97
N GLU A 23 -0.62 5.31 1.87
CA GLU A 23 -0.79 6.73 2.21
C GLU A 23 -0.64 7.61 0.95
N GLY A 24 0.45 7.43 0.19
CA GLY A 24 0.66 8.16 -1.06
C GLY A 24 -0.39 7.89 -2.13
N LEU A 25 -0.98 6.69 -2.16
CA LEU A 25 -2.10 6.35 -3.05
C LEU A 25 -3.35 7.14 -2.65
N ILE A 26 -3.71 7.13 -1.37
CA ILE A 26 -4.87 7.85 -0.81
C ILE A 26 -4.74 9.35 -1.08
N ASP A 27 -3.59 9.94 -0.77
CA ASP A 27 -3.32 11.37 -1.02
C ASP A 27 -3.40 11.70 -2.51
N SER A 28 -2.94 10.79 -3.37
CA SER A 28 -3.05 10.97 -4.84
C SER A 28 -4.50 10.98 -5.31
N LEU A 29 -5.33 10.10 -4.77
CA LEU A 29 -6.75 10.01 -5.11
C LEU A 29 -7.54 11.20 -4.59
N GLU A 30 -7.29 11.63 -3.35
CA GLU A 30 -7.97 12.79 -2.76
C GLU A 30 -7.65 14.08 -3.54
N GLU A 31 -6.39 14.32 -3.87
CA GLU A 31 -6.00 15.45 -4.72
C GLU A 31 -6.59 15.35 -6.13
N ALA A 32 -6.64 14.14 -6.72
CA ALA A 32 -7.26 13.94 -8.03
C ALA A 32 -8.75 14.29 -8.03
N ILE A 33 -9.47 13.86 -6.99
CA ILE A 33 -10.90 14.15 -6.80
C ILE A 33 -11.11 15.65 -6.64
N GLU A 34 -10.34 16.31 -5.78
CA GLU A 34 -10.46 17.75 -5.55
C GLU A 34 -10.18 18.56 -6.83
N ASN A 35 -9.10 18.22 -7.54
CA ASN A 35 -8.76 18.90 -8.80
C ASN A 35 -9.81 18.65 -9.89
N THR A 36 -10.40 17.46 -9.96
CA THR A 36 -11.49 17.16 -10.90
C THR A 36 -12.73 18.00 -10.60
N LYS A 37 -13.12 18.12 -9.33
CA LYS A 37 -14.25 18.99 -8.90
C LYS A 37 -14.01 20.47 -9.25
N LYS A 38 -12.76 20.93 -9.18
CA LYS A 38 -12.35 22.29 -9.58
C LYS A 38 -12.12 22.46 -11.09
N SER A 39 -12.43 21.45 -11.91
CA SER A 39 -12.14 21.41 -13.35
C SER A 39 -10.66 21.58 -13.72
N ASN A 40 -9.74 21.35 -12.77
CA ASN A 40 -8.30 21.38 -12.99
C ASN A 40 -7.80 20.02 -13.50
N TYR A 41 -8.18 19.68 -14.73
CA TYR A 41 -7.98 18.34 -15.27
C TYR A 41 -6.52 17.96 -15.51
N ILE A 42 -5.63 18.94 -15.74
CA ILE A 42 -4.18 18.67 -15.90
C ILE A 42 -3.60 18.13 -14.60
N HIS A 43 -3.92 18.78 -13.47
CA HIS A 43 -3.44 18.32 -12.16
C HIS A 43 -4.12 17.02 -11.75
N ALA A 44 -5.43 16.89 -11.96
CA ALA A 44 -6.13 15.64 -11.70
C ALA A 44 -5.51 14.46 -12.45
N ASN A 45 -5.22 14.63 -13.76
CA ASN A 45 -4.55 13.61 -14.56
C ASN A 45 -3.17 13.23 -14.00
N LYS A 46 -2.34 14.21 -13.61
CA LYS A 46 -1.02 13.93 -13.01
C LYS A 46 -1.14 13.11 -11.72
N ARG A 47 -2.12 13.44 -10.87
CA ARG A 47 -2.37 12.70 -9.62
C ARG A 47 -2.89 11.29 -9.88
N LEU A 48 -3.76 11.09 -10.87
CA LEU A 48 -4.24 9.75 -11.25
C LEU A 48 -3.14 8.88 -11.85
N GLN A 49 -2.23 9.46 -12.64
CA GLN A 49 -1.03 8.74 -13.12
C GLN A 49 -0.16 8.29 -11.95
N LYS A 50 0.05 9.17 -10.96
CA LYS A 50 0.80 8.82 -9.74
C LYS A 50 0.12 7.70 -8.94
N ALA A 51 -1.20 7.74 -8.79
CA ALA A 51 -1.97 6.68 -8.14
C ALA A 51 -1.80 5.33 -8.87
N ASN A 52 -1.89 5.32 -10.21
CA ASN A 52 -1.66 4.12 -11.02
C ASN A 52 -0.22 3.58 -10.92
N ASP A 53 0.78 4.46 -10.87
CA ASP A 53 2.17 4.03 -10.66
C ASP A 53 2.36 3.33 -9.30
N ILE A 54 1.69 3.82 -8.25
CA ILE A 54 1.71 3.21 -6.93
C ILE A 54 1.00 1.84 -6.95
N LEU A 55 -0.19 1.75 -7.55
CA LEU A 55 -0.91 0.48 -7.69
C LEU A 55 -0.07 -0.58 -8.40
N ARG A 56 0.57 -0.22 -9.52
CA ARG A 56 1.50 -1.10 -10.24
C ARG A 56 2.67 -1.53 -9.34
N ARG A 57 3.24 -0.59 -8.58
CA ARG A 57 4.35 -0.90 -7.66
C ARG A 57 3.92 -1.86 -6.55
N LEU A 58 2.72 -1.70 -6.00
CA LEU A 58 2.15 -2.60 -5.00
C LEU A 58 1.98 -4.01 -5.58
N GLY A 59 1.42 -4.14 -6.79
CA GLY A 59 1.27 -5.43 -7.48
C GLY A 59 2.60 -6.13 -7.74
N VAL A 60 3.61 -5.40 -8.25
CA VAL A 60 4.97 -5.95 -8.46
C VAL A 60 5.62 -6.41 -7.14
N GLY A 61 5.26 -5.78 -6.02
CA GLY A 61 5.79 -6.12 -4.70
C GLY A 61 5.10 -7.28 -3.99
N LEU A 62 4.10 -7.92 -4.61
CA LEU A 62 3.36 -9.02 -3.99
C LEU A 62 4.22 -10.28 -3.86
N ASN A 63 4.17 -10.91 -2.69
CA ASN A 63 4.72 -12.24 -2.47
C ASN A 63 3.67 -13.30 -2.80
N TYR A 64 3.79 -13.95 -3.96
CA TYR A 64 2.85 -14.99 -4.40
C TYR A 64 2.90 -16.27 -3.56
N ASP A 65 3.97 -16.50 -2.79
CA ASP A 65 4.04 -17.60 -1.83
C ASP A 65 3.09 -17.41 -0.65
N ALA A 66 2.53 -16.20 -0.46
CA ALA A 66 1.48 -15.93 0.52
C ALA A 66 0.13 -16.58 0.15
N GLY A 67 0.03 -17.25 -1.00
CA GLY A 67 -1.14 -17.99 -1.42
C GLY A 67 -2.22 -17.10 -2.03
N ILE A 68 -3.49 -17.49 -1.80
CA ILE A 68 -4.64 -16.90 -2.50
C ILE A 68 -4.76 -15.37 -2.32
N ILE A 69 -4.33 -14.85 -1.18
CA ILE A 69 -4.40 -13.42 -0.88
C ILE A 69 -3.57 -12.58 -1.86
N ALA A 70 -2.43 -13.08 -2.32
CA ALA A 70 -1.59 -12.36 -3.28
C ALA A 70 -2.33 -12.20 -4.62
N HIS A 71 -2.94 -13.26 -5.13
CA HIS A 71 -3.73 -13.21 -6.36
C HIS A 71 -4.97 -12.32 -6.24
N GLN A 72 -5.64 -12.32 -5.08
CA GLN A 72 -6.78 -11.46 -4.83
C GLN A 72 -6.39 -9.98 -4.80
N LEU A 73 -5.26 -9.65 -4.16
CA LEU A 73 -4.73 -8.28 -4.14
C LEU A 73 -4.28 -7.84 -5.53
N ASP A 74 -3.59 -8.71 -6.29
CA ASP A 74 -3.18 -8.40 -7.67
C ASP A 74 -4.39 -8.08 -8.56
N ALA A 75 -5.42 -8.92 -8.53
CA ALA A 75 -6.67 -8.67 -9.25
C ALA A 75 -7.33 -7.35 -8.83
N LEU A 76 -7.35 -7.05 -7.52
CA LEU A 76 -7.94 -5.82 -7.00
C LEU A 76 -7.15 -4.58 -7.42
N TYR A 77 -5.81 -4.62 -7.40
CA TYR A 77 -4.98 -3.50 -7.86
C TYR A 77 -5.13 -3.26 -9.36
N ASN A 78 -5.23 -4.32 -10.17
CA ASN A 78 -5.47 -4.19 -11.60
C ASN A 78 -6.85 -3.56 -11.87
N TYR A 79 -7.89 -4.02 -11.17
CA TYR A 79 -9.22 -3.40 -11.24
C TYR A 79 -9.19 -1.91 -10.90
N MET A 80 -8.56 -1.54 -9.77
CA MET A 80 -8.42 -0.15 -9.35
C MET A 80 -7.71 0.67 -10.42
N ALA A 81 -6.63 0.15 -11.01
CA ALA A 81 -5.85 0.88 -12.01
C ALA A 81 -6.65 1.16 -13.29
N GLU A 82 -7.36 0.15 -13.81
CA GLU A 82 -8.26 0.28 -14.97
C GLU A 82 -9.38 1.29 -14.68
N ARG A 83 -9.97 1.20 -13.49
CA ARG A 83 -11.04 2.10 -13.05
C ARG A 83 -10.58 3.56 -13.00
N LEU A 84 -9.36 3.83 -12.55
CA LEU A 84 -8.81 5.18 -12.52
C LEU A 84 -8.51 5.74 -13.92
N ILE A 85 -8.14 4.89 -14.88
CA ILE A 85 -7.98 5.30 -16.29
C ILE A 85 -9.34 5.74 -16.84
N GLU A 86 -10.37 4.92 -16.65
CA GLU A 86 -11.73 5.24 -17.09
C GLU A 86 -12.27 6.51 -16.39
N ALA A 87 -12.03 6.64 -15.08
CA ALA A 87 -12.43 7.81 -14.29
C ALA A 87 -11.77 9.08 -14.82
N ASN A 88 -10.49 9.01 -15.19
CA ASN A 88 -9.78 10.13 -15.79
C ASN A 88 -10.35 10.49 -17.16
N MET A 89 -10.69 9.52 -18.00
CA MET A 89 -11.27 9.81 -19.32
C MET A 89 -12.64 10.49 -19.21
N LYS A 90 -13.48 9.99 -18.29
CA LYS A 90 -14.85 10.49 -18.09
C LYS A 90 -14.96 11.69 -17.14
N LYS A 91 -13.87 12.04 -16.46
CA LYS A 91 -13.87 13.00 -15.32
C LYS A 91 -14.87 12.61 -14.23
N ASP A 92 -15.02 11.31 -14.03
CA ASP A 92 -16.00 10.75 -13.09
C ASP A 92 -15.41 10.68 -11.68
N VAL A 93 -15.90 11.57 -10.81
CA VAL A 93 -15.48 11.65 -9.41
C VAL A 93 -15.99 10.46 -8.60
N ALA A 94 -17.16 9.91 -8.92
CA ALA A 94 -17.72 8.77 -8.18
C ALA A 94 -16.84 7.53 -8.35
N MET A 95 -16.31 7.32 -9.55
CA MET A 95 -15.35 6.25 -9.83
C MET A 95 -14.04 6.40 -9.04
N MET A 96 -13.52 7.62 -8.93
CA MET A 96 -12.33 7.88 -8.11
C MET A 96 -12.61 7.64 -6.62
N GLN A 97 -13.80 8.01 -6.16
CA GLN A 97 -14.24 7.83 -4.78
C GLN A 97 -14.41 6.35 -4.42
N GLU A 98 -14.90 5.53 -5.34
CA GLU A 98 -14.99 4.08 -5.21
C GLU A 98 -13.59 3.48 -4.95
N VAL A 99 -12.63 3.81 -5.81
CA VAL A 99 -11.23 3.35 -5.67
C VAL A 99 -10.59 3.86 -4.37
N LEU A 100 -10.89 5.11 -3.97
CA LEU A 100 -10.42 5.67 -2.71
C LEU A 100 -10.94 4.90 -1.49
N THR A 101 -12.20 4.49 -1.50
CA THR A 101 -12.77 3.67 -0.42
C THR A 101 -12.06 2.33 -0.32
N ILE A 102 -11.87 1.64 -1.45
CA ILE A 102 -11.12 0.37 -1.49
C ILE A 102 -9.69 0.55 -0.96
N ALA A 103 -8.99 1.60 -1.42
CA ALA A 103 -7.64 1.90 -0.96
C ALA A 103 -7.58 2.13 0.56
N LYS A 104 -8.54 2.86 1.13
CA LYS A 104 -8.65 3.11 2.57
C LYS A 104 -8.89 1.82 3.36
N ASP A 105 -9.76 0.95 2.89
CA ASP A 105 -10.05 -0.32 3.57
C ASP A 105 -8.81 -1.22 3.63
N ILE A 106 -8.07 -1.34 2.52
CA ILE A 106 -6.82 -2.11 2.48
C ILE A 106 -5.75 -1.47 3.38
N ALA A 107 -5.59 -0.13 3.32
CA ALA A 107 -4.64 0.58 4.15
C ALA A 107 -4.92 0.40 5.64
N ASN A 108 -6.19 0.45 6.03
CA ASN A 108 -6.63 0.22 7.41
C ASN A 108 -6.31 -1.21 7.86
N ALA A 109 -6.66 -2.21 7.06
CA ALA A 109 -6.35 -3.61 7.34
C ALA A 109 -4.82 -3.84 7.46
N TRP A 110 -4.03 -3.22 6.59
CA TRP A 110 -2.57 -3.30 6.63
C TRP A 110 -1.99 -2.67 7.91
N ASN A 111 -2.47 -1.49 8.28
CA ASN A 111 -2.05 -0.81 9.51
C ASN A 111 -2.45 -1.58 10.77
N GLU A 112 -3.61 -2.24 10.75
CA GLU A 112 -4.02 -3.10 11.86
C GLU A 112 -3.12 -4.34 11.97
N ALA A 113 -2.76 -4.97 10.84
CA ALA A 113 -1.82 -6.09 10.80
C ALA A 113 -0.43 -5.69 11.31
N LEU A 114 0.05 -4.50 10.97
CA LEU A 114 1.31 -3.93 11.50
C LEU A 114 1.30 -3.80 13.03
N LYS A 115 0.19 -3.33 13.60
CA LYS A 115 0.04 -3.20 15.07
C LYS A 115 -0.03 -4.55 15.78
N LYS A 116 -0.60 -5.56 15.12
CA LYS A 116 -0.76 -6.92 15.64
C LYS A 116 0.50 -7.79 15.49
N GLN A 117 1.55 -7.32 14.81
CA GLN A 117 2.78 -8.09 14.74
C GLN A 117 3.30 -8.31 16.18
N PRO A 118 3.41 -9.56 16.64
CA PRO A 118 4.14 -9.83 17.86
C PRO A 118 5.55 -9.31 17.60
N THR A 119 6.14 -8.62 18.57
CA THR A 119 7.58 -8.46 18.59
C THR A 119 8.17 -9.86 18.41
N ILE A 120 8.66 -10.18 17.21
CA ILE A 120 9.40 -11.42 17.01
C ILE A 120 10.66 -11.19 17.84
N ASN A 121 10.61 -11.64 19.08
CA ASN A 121 11.72 -11.56 20.00
C ASN A 121 12.69 -12.64 19.52
N THR A 122 13.45 -12.31 18.48
CA THR A 122 14.47 -13.17 17.85
C THR A 122 15.51 -13.63 18.89
N ALA A 123 15.68 -12.86 19.98
CA ALA A 123 16.46 -13.24 21.15
C ALA A 123 15.87 -14.46 21.89
N ALA A 124 14.55 -14.49 22.14
CA ALA A 124 13.88 -15.61 22.80
C ALA A 124 13.88 -16.87 21.92
N LYS A 125 13.76 -16.70 20.59
CA LYS A 125 13.81 -17.82 19.64
C LYS A 125 15.22 -18.42 19.54
N LYS A 126 16.28 -17.60 19.56
CA LYS A 126 17.68 -18.07 19.60
C LYS A 126 18.06 -18.75 20.92
N ALA A 127 17.60 -18.21 22.05
CA ALA A 127 17.83 -18.81 23.38
C ALA A 127 17.17 -20.20 23.49
N ALA A 128 15.91 -20.32 23.06
CA ALA A 128 15.19 -21.60 23.06
C ALA A 128 15.84 -22.64 22.13
N THR A 129 16.35 -22.24 20.97
CA THR A 129 17.09 -23.13 20.07
C THR A 129 18.41 -23.59 20.69
N TYR A 130 19.17 -22.70 21.34
CA TYR A 130 20.42 -23.06 22.02
C TYR A 130 20.20 -24.06 23.18
N GLU A 131 19.17 -23.84 24.01
CA GLU A 131 18.81 -24.75 25.09
C GLU A 131 18.41 -26.14 24.58
N GLN A 132 17.69 -26.22 23.45
CA GLN A 132 17.34 -27.49 22.81
C GLN A 132 18.57 -28.24 22.30
N PHE A 133 19.58 -27.55 21.76
CA PHE A 133 20.81 -28.20 21.31
C PHE A 133 21.68 -28.73 22.46
N ILE A 134 21.69 -28.07 23.63
CA ILE A 134 22.45 -28.54 24.80
C ILE A 134 21.80 -29.74 25.51
N MET A 135 20.48 -29.89 25.45
CA MET A 135 19.75 -30.99 26.09
C MET A 135 19.81 -32.33 25.31
N THR A 136 20.52 -32.36 24.18
CA THR A 136 20.57 -33.54 23.28
C THR A 136 21.96 -34.21 23.24
N GLU A 137 22.90 -33.83 24.11
CA GLU A 137 24.19 -34.51 24.33
C GLU A 137 24.20 -35.34 25.62
#